data_AF-A0A1Q8CSU9-F1
#
_entry.id   AF-A0A1Q8CSU9-F1
#
_cell.length_a   1.000
_cell.length_b   1.000
_cell.length_c   1.000
_cell.angle_alpha   90.00
_cell.angle_beta   90.00
_cell.angle_gamma   90.00
#
_symmetry.space_group_name_H-M   'P 1'
#
loop_
_entity.id
_entity.type
_entity.pdbx_description
1 polymer ?
#
loop_
_entity_poly.entity_id
_entity_poly.type
_entity_poly.pdbx_seq_one_letter_code
_entity_poly.pdbx_strand_id
1 'polypeptide(L)'
;MAGQADEDDSKRFASRRVANELRAAIEAGSYPVGAALPPYRQLAAEHGVAVNTAMAAVRLLADEGLVTSRPNAGNYVRDRTNQADPELELRALRTELGELRGQVRQAGGQLDAIDARLSELAETVARLEDQARRNGR
;
A
#
# COMPACT_ATOMS: atom_id res chain seq x y z
N MET A 1 8.80 -28.52 35.56
CA MET A 1 8.36 -27.42 34.66
C MET A 1 9.48 -26.50 34.18
N ALA A 2 10.77 -26.71 34.54
CA ALA A 2 11.86 -25.81 34.13
C ALA A 2 12.48 -26.09 32.74
N GLY A 3 12.24 -27.26 32.12
CA GLY A 3 12.92 -27.65 30.87
C GLY A 3 12.35 -27.07 29.56
N GLN A 4 11.11 -26.57 29.57
CA GLN A 4 10.45 -26.07 28.33
C GLN A 4 10.82 -24.63 27.97
N ALA A 5 11.23 -23.80 28.94
CA ALA A 5 11.59 -22.40 28.70
C ALA A 5 12.97 -22.26 28.02
N ASP A 6 13.96 -23.03 28.49
CA ASP A 6 15.32 -23.02 27.92
C ASP A 6 15.35 -23.55 26.47
N GLU A 7 14.48 -24.51 26.17
CA GLU A 7 14.38 -25.09 24.83
C GLU A 7 13.72 -24.11 23.83
N ASP A 8 12.75 -23.32 24.27
CA ASP A 8 12.08 -22.31 23.44
C ASP A 8 12.99 -21.11 23.15
N ASP A 9 13.75 -20.64 24.13
CA ASP A 9 14.71 -19.56 23.92
C ASP A 9 15.87 -19.97 23.01
N SER A 10 16.34 -21.21 23.12
CA SER A 10 17.32 -21.78 22.19
C SER A 10 16.79 -21.82 20.74
N LYS A 11 15.54 -22.24 20.56
CA LYS A 11 14.87 -22.27 19.23
C LYS A 11 14.70 -20.86 18.66
N ARG A 12 14.29 -19.88 19.48
CA ARG A 12 14.16 -18.46 19.10
C ARG A 12 15.50 -17.84 18.73
N PHE A 13 16.56 -18.21 19.44
CA PHE A 13 17.91 -17.75 19.12
C PHE A 13 18.38 -18.32 17.79
N ALA A 14 18.17 -19.62 17.56
CA ALA A 14 18.53 -20.27 16.30
C ALA A 14 17.75 -19.71 15.10
N SER A 15 16.45 -19.42 15.25
CA SER A 15 15.66 -18.84 14.15
C SER A 15 16.10 -17.42 13.82
N ARG A 16 16.41 -16.59 14.81
CA ARG A 16 16.98 -15.25 14.58
C ARG A 16 18.34 -15.29 13.88
N ARG A 17 19.20 -16.23 14.26
CA ARG A 17 20.51 -16.41 13.59
C ARG A 17 20.32 -16.71 12.10
N VAL A 18 19.48 -17.70 11.78
CA VAL A 18 19.18 -18.06 10.39
C VAL A 18 18.52 -16.90 9.64
N ALA A 19 17.61 -16.16 10.27
CA ALA A 19 17.00 -14.98 9.66
C ALA A 19 18.05 -13.91 9.33
N ASN A 20 19.02 -13.67 10.21
CA ASN A 20 20.10 -12.71 9.98
C ASN A 20 21.02 -13.14 8.82
N GLU A 21 21.37 -14.42 8.75
CA GLU A 21 22.19 -14.97 7.66
C GLU A 21 21.47 -14.85 6.31
N LEU A 22 20.18 -15.20 6.27
CA LEU A 22 19.36 -15.06 5.07
C LEU A 22 19.17 -13.58 4.67
N ARG A 23 19.02 -12.67 5.64
CA ARG A 23 18.94 -11.23 5.39
C ARG A 23 20.22 -10.74 4.71
N ALA A 24 21.38 -11.10 5.25
CA ALA A 24 22.67 -10.74 4.66
C ALA A 24 22.83 -11.31 3.24
N ALA A 25 22.36 -12.53 2.98
CA ALA A 25 22.39 -13.13 1.64
C ALA A 25 21.46 -12.42 0.64
N ILE A 26 20.29 -11.97 1.08
CA ILE A 26 19.37 -11.15 0.27
C ILE A 26 19.99 -9.79 -0.04
N GLU A 27 20.55 -9.11 0.96
CA GLU A 27 21.21 -7.80 0.81
C GLU A 27 22.48 -7.87 -0.06
N ALA A 28 23.22 -8.97 0.01
CA ALA A 28 24.37 -9.24 -0.86
C ALA A 28 23.98 -9.59 -2.30
N GLY A 29 22.68 -9.75 -2.61
CA GLY A 29 22.19 -10.06 -3.95
C GLY A 29 22.25 -11.56 -4.32
N SER A 30 22.60 -12.44 -3.38
CA SER A 30 22.57 -13.90 -3.61
C SER A 30 21.15 -14.40 -3.90
N TYR A 31 20.15 -13.70 -3.35
CA TYR A 31 18.73 -13.90 -3.68
C TYR A 31 18.17 -12.58 -4.23
N PRO A 32 18.12 -12.40 -5.56
CA PRO A 32 17.64 -11.15 -6.13
C PRO A 32 16.15 -10.94 -5.85
N VAL A 33 15.72 -9.69 -5.88
CA VAL A 33 14.31 -9.30 -5.75
C VAL A 33 13.44 -10.10 -6.72
N GLY A 34 12.37 -10.69 -6.22
CA GLY A 34 11.47 -11.54 -7.01
C GLY A 34 11.93 -12.99 -7.20
N ALA A 35 13.13 -13.36 -6.75
CA ALA A 35 13.56 -14.75 -6.76
C ALA A 35 12.88 -15.58 -5.67
N ALA A 36 12.68 -16.86 -5.96
CA ALA A 36 12.22 -17.83 -4.98
C ALA A 36 13.35 -18.19 -4.02
N LEU A 37 13.07 -18.15 -2.71
CA LEU A 37 13.92 -18.73 -1.69
C LEU A 37 13.84 -20.27 -1.76
N PRO A 38 14.94 -20.95 -1.35
CA PRO A 38 14.92 -22.39 -1.21
C PRO A 38 13.79 -22.88 -0.26
N PRO A 39 13.25 -24.08 -0.48
CA PRO A 39 12.23 -24.65 0.39
C PRO A 39 12.76 -24.85 1.82
N TYR A 40 11.87 -24.81 2.83
CA TYR A 40 12.25 -24.86 4.25
C TYR A 40 13.15 -26.04 4.62
N ARG A 41 12.98 -27.20 3.99
CA ARG A 41 13.82 -28.38 4.24
C ARG A 41 15.26 -28.18 3.76
N GLN A 42 15.43 -27.50 2.64
CA GLN A 42 16.75 -27.18 2.11
C GLN A 42 17.43 -26.13 2.99
N LEU A 43 16.72 -25.06 3.37
CA LEU A 43 17.21 -24.07 4.32
C LEU A 43 17.62 -24.70 5.66
N ALA A 44 16.80 -25.63 6.16
CA ALA A 44 17.12 -26.37 7.38
C ALA A 44 18.42 -27.18 7.27
N ALA A 45 18.64 -27.83 6.12
CA ALA A 45 19.87 -28.60 5.86
C ALA A 45 21.10 -27.69 5.70
N GLU A 46 20.98 -26.59 4.95
CA GLU A 46 22.07 -25.64 4.71
C GLU A 46 22.53 -24.95 5.99
N HIS A 47 21.60 -24.60 6.88
CA HIS A 47 21.90 -23.90 8.13
C HIS A 47 22.04 -24.84 9.35
N GLY A 48 21.90 -26.15 9.17
CA GLY A 48 22.01 -27.14 10.24
C GLY A 48 20.98 -26.98 11.37
N VAL A 49 19.74 -26.58 11.04
CA VAL A 49 18.67 -26.33 12.02
C VAL A 49 17.46 -27.22 11.77
N ALA A 50 16.54 -27.29 12.74
CA ALA A 50 15.25 -27.93 12.54
C ALA A 50 14.41 -27.17 11.50
N VAL A 51 13.56 -27.89 10.75
CA VAL A 51 12.65 -27.29 9.76
C VAL A 51 11.74 -26.22 10.39
N ASN A 52 11.27 -26.44 11.62
CA ASN A 52 10.47 -25.45 12.35
C ASN A 52 11.24 -24.16 12.63
N THR A 53 12.55 -24.26 12.88
CA THR A 53 13.44 -23.11 13.09
C THR A 53 13.65 -22.34 11.79
N ALA A 54 13.84 -23.05 10.66
CA ALA A 54 13.92 -22.42 9.34
C ALA A 54 12.60 -21.73 8.95
N MET A 55 11.46 -22.36 9.21
CA MET A 55 10.14 -21.74 9.02
C MET A 55 9.98 -20.49 9.89
N ALA A 56 10.40 -20.55 11.16
CA ALA A 56 10.36 -19.40 12.05
C ALA A 56 11.28 -18.27 11.56
N ALA A 57 12.46 -18.59 11.03
CA ALA A 57 13.37 -17.62 10.45
C ALA A 57 12.76 -16.91 9.23
N VAL A 58 12.16 -17.67 8.30
CA VAL A 58 11.48 -17.10 7.12
C VAL A 58 10.25 -16.28 7.53
N ARG A 59 9.54 -16.67 8.60
CA ARG A 59 8.44 -15.86 9.16
C ARG A 59 8.94 -14.51 9.66
N LEU A 60 10.07 -14.46 10.39
CA LEU A 60 10.67 -13.20 10.81
C LEU A 60 11.00 -12.30 9.61
N LEU A 61 11.55 -12.88 8.54
CA LEU A 61 11.81 -12.12 7.30
C LEU A 61 10.53 -11.67 6.59
N ALA A 62 9.45 -12.44 6.68
CA ALA A 62 8.15 -12.05 6.14
C ALA A 62 7.50 -10.92 6.96
N ASP A 63 7.61 -10.97 8.29
CA ASP A 63 7.16 -9.93 9.21
C ASP A 63 7.94 -8.62 9.01
N GLU A 64 9.23 -8.73 8.68
CA GLU A 64 10.07 -7.61 8.25
C GLU A 64 9.74 -7.12 6.83
N GLY A 65 8.92 -7.85 6.08
CA GLY A 65 8.58 -7.51 4.69
C GLY A 65 9.69 -7.76 3.69
N LEU A 66 10.74 -8.51 4.05
CA LEU A 66 11.81 -8.93 3.13
C LEU A 66 11.38 -10.09 2.22
N VAL A 67 10.40 -10.87 2.65
CA VAL A 67 9.94 -12.07 1.95
C VAL A 67 8.41 -12.08 1.91
N THR A 68 7.84 -12.63 0.84
CA THR A 68 6.39 -12.91 0.75
C THR A 68 6.17 -14.39 0.45
N SER A 69 5.22 -15.00 1.16
CA SER A 69 4.83 -16.38 0.90
C SER A 69 3.63 -16.41 -0.06
N ARG A 70 3.78 -17.13 -1.18
CA ARG A 70 2.71 -17.33 -2.15
C ARG A 70 2.17 -18.77 -2.01
N PRO A 71 0.85 -18.97 -1.82
CA PRO A 71 0.26 -20.30 -1.79
C PRO A 71 0.67 -21.11 -3.04
N ASN A 72 1.14 -22.34 -2.84
CA ASN A 72 1.61 -23.27 -3.88
C ASN A 72 2.83 -22.85 -4.72
N ALA A 73 3.42 -21.68 -4.47
CA ALA A 73 4.55 -21.17 -5.27
C ALA A 73 5.84 -20.97 -4.47
N GLY A 74 5.80 -21.03 -3.13
CA GLY A 74 6.97 -20.88 -2.26
C GLY A 74 7.14 -19.46 -1.71
N ASN A 75 8.34 -19.17 -1.22
CA ASN A 75 8.68 -17.88 -0.61
C ASN A 75 9.50 -17.05 -1.59
N TYR A 76 9.20 -15.76 -1.73
CA TYR A 76 9.85 -14.87 -2.71
C TYR A 76 10.42 -13.63 -2.04
N VAL A 77 11.60 -13.18 -2.47
CA VAL A 77 12.22 -11.94 -1.97
C VAL A 77 11.44 -10.71 -2.44
N ARG A 78 11.10 -9.80 -1.53
CA ARG A 78 10.39 -8.55 -1.83
C ARG A 78 11.39 -7.44 -2.18
N ASP A 79 10.98 -6.57 -3.09
CA ASP A 79 11.66 -5.29 -3.32
C ASP A 79 11.47 -4.35 -2.12
N ARG A 80 12.54 -4.12 -1.36
CA ARG A 80 12.57 -3.10 -0.29
C ARG A 80 13.01 -1.73 -0.78
N THR A 81 13.73 -1.64 -1.90
CA THR A 81 14.12 -0.37 -2.51
C THR A 81 12.92 0.42 -3.02
N ASN A 82 11.77 -0.24 -3.18
CA ASN A 82 10.48 0.37 -3.48
C ASN A 82 9.58 0.56 -2.25
N GLN A 83 10.10 0.50 -1.02
CA GLN A 83 9.40 1.11 0.12
C GLN A 83 9.51 2.62 -0.06
N ALA A 84 8.57 3.19 -0.79
CA ALA A 84 8.43 4.62 -0.94
C ALA A 84 8.47 5.28 0.45
N ASP A 85 9.25 6.35 0.56
CA ASP A 85 9.38 7.12 1.79
C ASP A 85 7.96 7.51 2.27
N PRO A 86 7.50 7.00 3.43
CA PRO A 86 6.14 7.24 3.91
C PRO A 86 5.83 8.73 4.05
N GLU A 87 6.85 9.55 4.33
CA GLU A 87 6.72 11.00 4.44
C GLU A 87 6.49 11.63 3.05
N LEU A 88 7.15 11.11 2.00
CA LEU A 88 6.98 11.55 0.62
C LEU A 88 5.62 11.13 0.06
N GLU A 89 5.18 9.89 0.32
CA GLU A 89 3.85 9.40 -0.06
C GLU A 89 2.75 10.24 0.59
N LEU A 90 2.87 10.51 1.90
CA LEU A 90 1.90 11.33 2.63
C LEU A 90 1.85 12.77 2.11
N ARG A 91 2.99 13.33 1.71
CA ARG A 91 3.05 14.64 1.05
C ARG A 91 2.34 14.62 -0.31
N ALA A 92 2.59 13.61 -1.14
CA ALA A 92 1.93 13.46 -2.44
C ALA A 92 0.40 13.34 -2.29
N LEU A 93 -0.07 12.49 -1.38
CA LEU A 93 -1.49 12.32 -1.07
C LEU A 93 -2.14 13.62 -0.58
N ARG A 94 -1.44 14.41 0.25
CA ARG A 94 -1.93 15.72 0.70
C ARG A 94 -2.07 16.71 -0.46
N THR A 95 -1.11 16.73 -1.38
CA THR A 95 -1.17 17.57 -2.57
C THR A 95 -2.35 17.17 -3.46
N GLU A 96 -2.49 15.88 -3.76
CA GLU A 96 -3.59 15.35 -4.57
C GLU A 96 -4.96 15.66 -3.94
N LEU A 97 -5.12 15.50 -2.63
CA LEU A 97 -6.34 15.90 -1.91
C LEU A 97 -6.61 17.39 -2.00
N GLY A 98 -5.57 18.23 -2.00
CA GLY A 98 -5.69 19.67 -2.20
C GLY A 98 -6.24 20.02 -3.59
N GLU A 99 -5.72 19.36 -4.62
CA GLU A 99 -6.15 19.52 -6.02
C GLU A 99 -7.60 19.08 -6.21
N LEU A 100 -7.96 17.87 -5.74
CA LEU A 100 -9.32 17.34 -5.81
C LEU A 100 -10.33 18.27 -5.12
N ARG A 101 -9.98 18.79 -3.93
CA ARG A 101 -10.83 19.78 -3.23
C ARG A 101 -10.96 21.08 -4.02
N GLY A 102 -9.90 21.51 -4.71
CA GLY A 102 -9.93 22.64 -5.63
C GLY A 102 -10.93 22.41 -6.77
N GLN A 103 -10.86 21.25 -7.41
CA GLN A 103 -11.77 20.86 -8.49
C GLN A 103 -13.24 20.82 -8.04
N VAL A 104 -13.53 20.25 -6.86
CA VAL A 104 -14.91 20.21 -6.31
C VAL A 104 -15.45 21.61 -6.07
N ARG A 105 -14.66 22.52 -5.49
CA ARG A 105 -15.09 23.92 -5.30
C ARG A 105 -15.34 24.64 -6.62
N GLN A 106 -14.46 24.42 -7.62
CA GLN A 106 -14.63 25.00 -8.94
C GLN A 106 -15.91 24.50 -9.62
N ALA A 107 -16.18 23.20 -9.57
CA ALA A 107 -17.41 22.63 -10.11
C ALA A 107 -18.66 23.21 -9.43
N GLY A 108 -18.63 23.37 -8.10
CA GLY A 108 -19.69 24.05 -7.36
C GLY A 108 -19.93 25.48 -7.87
N GLY A 109 -18.86 26.28 -7.99
CA GLY A 109 -18.98 27.65 -8.51
C GLY A 109 -19.46 27.72 -9.97
N GLN A 110 -19.17 26.70 -10.79
CA GLN A 110 -19.72 26.60 -12.15
C GLN A 110 -21.22 26.33 -12.14
N LEU A 111 -21.70 25.46 -11.25
CA LEU A 111 -23.13 25.19 -11.08
C LEU A 111 -23.88 26.44 -10.61
N ASP A 112 -23.34 27.14 -9.60
CA ASP A 112 -23.92 28.41 -9.12
C ASP A 112 -24.02 29.45 -10.24
N ALA A 113 -22.99 29.53 -11.09
CA ALA A 113 -22.98 30.43 -12.24
C ALA A 113 -24.01 30.03 -13.32
N ILE A 114 -24.26 28.74 -13.50
CA ILE A 114 -25.31 28.24 -14.42
C ILE A 114 -26.69 28.60 -13.86
N ASP A 115 -26.94 28.36 -12.58
CA ASP A 115 -28.22 28.66 -11.94
C ASP A 115 -28.55 30.16 -11.99
N ALA A 116 -27.56 31.03 -11.79
CA ALA A 116 -27.72 32.47 -11.94
C ALA A 116 -28.13 32.87 -13.36
N ARG A 117 -27.48 32.29 -14.39
CA ARG A 117 -27.82 32.54 -15.79
C ARG A 117 -29.20 32.03 -16.18
N LEU A 118 -29.61 30.86 -15.67
CA LEU A 118 -30.95 30.33 -15.89
C LEU A 118 -32.02 31.23 -15.29
N SER A 119 -31.75 31.78 -14.11
CA SER A 119 -32.64 32.73 -13.44
C SER A 119 -32.81 34.02 -14.24
N GLU A 120 -31.70 34.61 -14.71
CA GLU A 120 -31.71 35.80 -15.58
C GLU A 120 -32.47 35.57 -16.89
N LEU A 121 -32.28 34.39 -17.50
CA LEU A 121 -33.00 34.01 -18.71
C LEU A 121 -34.50 33.88 -18.45
N ALA A 122 -34.90 33.23 -17.35
CA ALA A 122 -36.29 33.07 -16.97
C ALA A 122 -36.99 34.42 -16.74
N GLU A 123 -36.33 35.35 -16.05
CA GLU A 123 -36.84 36.72 -15.87
C GLU A 123 -36.98 37.47 -17.21
N THR A 124 -36.02 37.25 -18.11
CA THR A 124 -36.06 37.87 -19.44
C THR A 124 -37.22 37.34 -20.27
N VAL A 125 -37.45 36.02 -20.26
CA VAL A 125 -38.60 35.40 -20.92
C VAL A 125 -39.91 35.94 -20.34
N ALA A 126 -40.05 35.99 -19.01
CA ALA A 126 -41.24 36.52 -18.36
C ALA A 126 -41.55 37.97 -18.75
N ARG A 127 -40.52 38.84 -18.81
CA ARG A 127 -40.66 40.23 -19.27
C ARG A 127 -41.16 40.32 -20.72
N LEU A 128 -40.63 39.50 -21.62
CA LEU A 128 -41.01 39.47 -23.04
C LEU A 128 -42.46 39.00 -23.21
N GLU A 129 -42.89 37.96 -22.48
CA GLU A 129 -44.27 37.50 -22.50
C GLU A 129 -45.25 38.58 -22.04
N ASP A 130 -44.93 39.30 -20.97
CA ASP A 130 -45.77 40.38 -20.46
C ASP A 130 -45.82 41.61 -21.39
N GLN A 131 -44.75 41.87 -22.14
CA GLN A 131 -44.73 42.93 -23.17
C GLN A 131 -45.61 42.54 -24.36
N ALA A 132 -45.52 41.29 -24.83
CA ALA A 132 -46.36 40.77 -25.91
C ALA A 132 -47.85 40.80 -25.56
N ARG A 133 -48.22 40.42 -24.33
CA ARG A 133 -49.62 40.51 -23.84
C ARG A 133 -50.15 41.94 -23.82
N ARG A 134 -49.30 42.93 -23.54
CA ARG A 134 -49.67 44.35 -23.49
C ARG A 134 -49.84 44.97 -24.88
N ASN A 135 -49.00 44.58 -25.84
CA ASN A 135 -49.04 45.11 -27.21
C ASN A 135 -50.13 44.49 -28.10
N GLY A 136 -50.67 43.33 -27.72
CA GLY A 136 -51.73 42.63 -28.47
C GLY A 136 -53.17 43.07 -28.14
N ARG A 137 -53.35 44.19 -27.43
CA ARG A 137 -54.65 44.83 -27.15
C ARG A 137 -54.77 46.12 -27.94
#